data_AF-A0AAW4KSV2-F1
#
_entry.id   AF-A0AAW4KSV2-F1
#
_cell.length_a   1.000
_cell.length_b   1.000
_cell.length_c   1.000
_cell.angle_alpha   90.00
_cell.angle_beta   90.00
_cell.angle_gamma   90.00
#
_symmetry.space_group_name_H-M   'P 1'
#
loop_
_entity.id
_entity.type
_entity.pdbx_description
1 polymer ?
#
loop_
_entity_poly.entity_id
_entity_poly.type
_entity_poly.pdbx_seq_one_letter_code
_entity_poly.pdbx_strand_id
1 'polypeptide(L)'
;ILQLRYTLEPFIVGLVAQSISSKEIGQLRLTLMDMREALDAGDAEAGMNAYIDFHEELFALTSNPIFQNVVQQTSTALKQSAQVLRNSPEHLAERL
;
A
#
# COMPACT_ATOMS: atom_id res chain seq x y z
N ILE A 1 0.45 15.77 1.21
CA ILE A 1 0.74 14.43 0.64
C ILE A 1 -0.02 13.34 1.39
N LEU A 2 0.16 13.19 2.71
CA LEU A 2 -0.60 12.19 3.49
C LEU A 2 -2.13 12.35 3.43
N GLN A 3 -2.65 13.58 3.55
CA GLN A 3 -4.10 13.84 3.41
C GLN A 3 -4.65 13.43 2.03
N LEU A 4 -3.85 13.60 0.96
CA LEU A 4 -4.26 13.21 -0.38
C LEU A 4 -4.36 11.69 -0.47
N ARG A 5 -3.35 10.96 0.04
CA ARG A 5 -3.38 9.49 0.12
C ARG A 5 -4.58 8.98 0.91
N TYR A 6 -4.82 9.52 2.10
CA TYR A 6 -5.94 9.11 2.96
C TYR A 6 -7.31 9.38 2.36
N THR A 7 -7.40 10.33 1.42
CA THR A 7 -8.63 10.56 0.66
C THR A 7 -8.79 9.54 -0.48
N LEU A 8 -7.71 9.21 -1.17
CA LEU A 8 -7.75 8.41 -2.41
C LEU A 8 -7.69 6.90 -2.16
N GLU A 9 -6.99 6.45 -1.12
CA GLU A 9 -6.84 5.02 -0.81
C GLU A 9 -8.16 4.30 -0.56
N PRO A 10 -9.09 4.81 0.28
CA PRO A 10 -10.39 4.17 0.49
C PRO A 10 -11.20 4.03 -0.80
N PHE A 11 -11.09 5.02 -1.70
CA PHE A 11 -11.74 4.99 -3.00
C PHE A 11 -11.17 3.89 -3.89
N ILE A 12 -9.84 3.78 -4.00
CA ILE A 12 -9.18 2.74 -4.79
C ILE A 12 -9.49 1.34 -4.23
N VAL A 13 -9.41 1.17 -2.91
CA VAL A 13 -9.79 -0.10 -2.25
C VAL A 13 -11.24 -0.47 -2.58
N GLY A 14 -12.16 0.49 -2.54
CA GLY A 14 -13.55 0.27 -2.90
C GLY A 14 -13.76 -0.17 -4.36
N LEU A 15 -12.92 0.30 -5.29
CA LEU A 15 -12.94 -0.16 -6.68
C LEU A 15 -12.39 -1.59 -6.80
N VAL A 16 -11.23 -1.86 -6.20
CA VAL A 16 -10.59 -3.18 -6.23
C VAL A 16 -11.50 -4.24 -5.62
N ALA A 17 -12.13 -3.95 -4.48
CA ALA A 17 -13.02 -4.87 -3.78
C ALA A 17 -14.21 -5.37 -4.62
N GLN A 18 -14.62 -4.63 -5.65
CA GLN A 18 -15.74 -5.01 -6.51
C GLN A 18 -15.39 -6.13 -7.50
N SER A 19 -14.11 -6.31 -7.82
CA SER A 19 -13.67 -7.23 -8.89
C SER A 19 -12.53 -8.17 -8.49
N ILE A 20 -11.93 -7.98 -7.33
CA ILE A 20 -10.77 -8.76 -6.88
C ILE A 20 -11.12 -10.25 -6.73
N SER A 21 -10.25 -11.10 -7.26
CA SER A 21 -10.35 -12.56 -7.16
C SER A 21 -9.68 -13.10 -5.89
N SER A 22 -10.03 -14.33 -5.50
CA SER A 22 -9.38 -15.00 -4.37
C SER A 22 -7.87 -15.18 -4.56
N LYS A 23 -7.41 -15.31 -5.82
CA LYS A 23 -5.98 -15.40 -6.13
C LYS A 23 -5.25 -14.09 -5.81
N GLU A 24 -5.81 -12.97 -6.23
CA GLU A 24 -5.23 -11.64 -5.99
C GLU A 24 -5.28 -11.27 -4.50
N ILE A 25 -6.35 -11.63 -3.80
CA ILE A 25 -6.39 -11.53 -2.33
C ILE A 25 -5.25 -12.35 -1.69
N GLY A 26 -4.97 -13.54 -2.22
CA GLY A 26 -3.84 -14.36 -1.77
C GLY A 26 -2.50 -13.64 -1.94
N GLN A 27 -2.28 -12.98 -3.08
CA GLN A 27 -1.06 -12.22 -3.35
C GLN A 27 -0.89 -11.04 -2.38
N LEU A 28 -1.97 -10.26 -2.15
CA LEU A 28 -1.96 -9.17 -1.17
C LEU A 28 -1.70 -9.65 0.27
N ARG A 29 -2.13 -10.88 0.61
CA ARG A 29 -1.84 -11.45 1.94
C ARG A 29 -0.36 -11.81 2.10
N LEU A 30 0.31 -12.26 1.03
CA LEU A 30 1.74 -12.57 1.09
C LEU A 30 2.56 -11.30 1.37
N THR A 31 2.26 -10.19 0.70
CA THR A 31 2.97 -8.92 0.93
C THR A 31 2.71 -8.36 2.34
N LEU A 32 1.51 -8.57 2.91
CA LEU A 32 1.25 -8.26 4.31
C LEU A 32 2.03 -9.17 5.29
N MET A 33 2.21 -10.45 4.96
CA MET A 33 3.03 -11.35 5.76
C MET A 33 4.50 -10.90 5.77
N ASP A 34 5.05 -10.52 4.61
CA ASP A 34 6.41 -9.97 4.52
C ASP A 34 6.58 -8.72 5.41
N MET A 35 5.60 -7.82 5.41
CA MET A 35 5.60 -6.63 6.27
C MET A 35 5.58 -7.01 7.76
N ARG A 36 4.78 -8.01 8.14
CA ARG A 36 4.69 -8.49 9.52
C ARG A 36 6.00 -9.13 9.97
N GLU A 37 6.61 -9.97 9.15
CA GLU A 37 7.90 -10.61 9.45
C GLU A 37 9.00 -9.56 9.66
N ALA A 38 9.05 -8.54 8.80
CA ALA A 38 10.01 -7.45 8.95
C ALA A 38 9.80 -6.64 10.24
N LEU A 39 8.55 -6.38 10.61
CA LEU A 39 8.22 -5.69 11.87
C LEU A 39 8.60 -6.54 13.09
N ASP A 40 8.31 -7.85 13.08
CA ASP A 40 8.67 -8.77 14.15
C ASP A 40 10.21 -8.89 14.31
N ALA A 41 10.96 -8.76 13.21
CA ALA A 41 12.42 -8.74 13.20
C ALA A 41 13.02 -7.37 13.59
N GLY A 42 12.21 -6.32 13.73
CA GLY A 42 12.69 -4.94 13.94
C GLY A 42 13.39 -4.32 12.73
N ASP A 43 13.21 -4.90 11.53
CA ASP A 43 13.78 -4.41 10.28
C ASP A 43 12.85 -3.34 9.67
N ALA A 44 13.08 -2.09 10.07
CA ALA A 44 12.27 -0.97 9.62
C ALA A 44 12.38 -0.70 8.10
N GLU A 45 13.51 -1.04 7.47
CA GLU A 45 13.68 -0.85 6.03
C GLU A 45 12.89 -1.89 5.25
N ALA A 46 13.04 -3.17 5.61
CA ALA A 46 12.26 -4.25 5.01
C ALA A 46 10.75 -4.04 5.23
N GLY A 47 10.33 -3.61 6.42
CA GLY A 47 8.93 -3.35 6.72
C GLY A 47 8.36 -2.19 5.89
N MET A 48 9.15 -1.14 5.66
CA MET A 48 8.75 -0.04 4.79
C MET A 48 8.64 -0.47 3.33
N ASN A 49 9.59 -1.27 2.85
CA ASN A 49 9.56 -1.76 1.46
C ASN A 49 8.33 -2.64 1.25
N ALA A 50 8.06 -3.59 2.15
CA ALA A 50 6.87 -4.43 2.10
C ALA A 50 5.55 -3.61 2.18
N TYR A 51 5.52 -2.53 2.97
CA TYR A 51 4.38 -1.60 3.01
C TYR A 51 4.13 -0.91 1.66
N ILE A 52 5.19 -0.48 0.97
CA ILE A 52 5.09 0.13 -0.36
C ILE A 52 4.62 -0.92 -1.36
N ASP A 53 5.25 -2.10 -1.35
CA ASP A 53 4.96 -3.20 -2.28
C ASP A 53 3.49 -3.65 -2.18
N PHE A 54 2.95 -3.76 -0.96
CA PHE A 54 1.52 -4.04 -0.75
C PHE A 54 0.63 -3.00 -1.45
N HIS A 55 0.91 -1.72 -1.26
CA HIS A 55 0.08 -0.66 -1.85
C HIS A 55 0.25 -0.58 -3.37
N GLU A 56 1.46 -0.80 -3.90
CA GLU A 56 1.68 -0.85 -5.35
C GLU A 56 0.95 -2.02 -5.99
N GLU A 57 1.00 -3.21 -5.38
CA GLU A 57 0.24 -4.37 -5.84
C GLU A 57 -1.26 -4.09 -5.80
N LEU A 58 -1.78 -3.57 -4.68
CA LEU A 58 -3.19 -3.18 -4.53
C LEU A 58 -3.62 -2.18 -5.61
N PHE A 59 -2.78 -1.20 -5.89
CA PHE A 59 -3.02 -0.18 -6.91
C PHE A 59 -2.94 -0.77 -8.32
N ALA A 60 -2.14 -1.79 -8.58
CA ALA A 60 -2.10 -2.46 -9.88
C ALA A 60 -3.38 -3.25 -10.18
N LEU A 61 -4.10 -3.70 -9.13
CA LEU A 61 -5.35 -4.46 -9.28
C LEU A 61 -6.53 -3.62 -9.78
N THR A 62 -6.43 -2.29 -9.81
CA THR A 62 -7.47 -1.46 -10.45
C THR A 62 -7.41 -1.59 -11.97
N SER A 63 -8.21 -2.50 -12.53
CA SER A 63 -8.24 -2.72 -13.98
C SER A 63 -8.98 -1.63 -14.77
N ASN A 64 -9.55 -0.62 -14.10
CA ASN A 64 -10.39 0.39 -14.77
C ASN A 64 -9.54 1.54 -15.35
N PRO A 65 -9.48 1.72 -16.68
CA PRO A 65 -8.68 2.75 -17.35
C PRO A 65 -9.04 4.18 -16.92
N ILE A 66 -10.30 4.41 -16.52
CA ILE A 66 -10.81 5.73 -16.11
C ILE A 66 -10.08 6.23 -14.86
N PHE A 67 -9.70 5.31 -13.95
CA PHE A 67 -9.10 5.66 -12.67
C PHE A 67 -7.58 5.58 -12.65
N GLN A 68 -6.95 5.25 -13.79
CA GLN A 68 -5.48 5.11 -13.90
C GLN A 68 -4.73 6.38 -13.47
N ASN A 69 -5.24 7.56 -13.83
CA ASN A 69 -4.64 8.83 -13.41
C ASN A 69 -4.69 9.04 -11.89
N VAL A 70 -5.81 8.67 -11.26
CA VAL A 70 -5.98 8.78 -9.79
C VAL A 70 -5.04 7.82 -9.06
N VAL A 71 -4.90 6.61 -9.61
CA VAL A 71 -4.04 5.56 -9.07
C VAL A 71 -2.58 5.94 -9.20
N GLN A 72 -2.16 6.49 -10.34
CA GLN A 72 -0.80 6.97 -10.55
C GLN A 72 -0.45 8.14 -9.62
N GLN A 73 -1.38 9.07 -9.41
CA GLN A 73 -1.22 10.15 -8.44
C GLN A 73 -1.06 9.62 -7.01
N THR A 74 -1.85 8.60 -6.64
CA THR A 74 -1.79 7.98 -5.32
C THR A 74 -0.49 7.21 -5.11
N SER A 75 -0.02 6.44 -6.10
CA SER A 75 1.28 5.75 -6.07
C SER A 75 2.44 6.76 -5.94
N THR A 76 2.38 7.88 -6.66
CA THR A 76 3.39 8.95 -6.56
C THR A 76 3.40 9.55 -5.15
N ALA A 77 2.22 9.83 -4.59
CA ALA A 77 2.08 10.35 -3.23
C ALA A 77 2.55 9.34 -2.18
N LEU A 78 2.32 8.04 -2.39
CA LEU A 78 2.83 6.94 -1.57
C LEU A 78 4.35 6.98 -1.51
N LYS A 79 5.03 6.95 -2.67
CA LYS A 79 6.50 6.97 -2.73
C LYS A 79 7.10 8.22 -2.08
N GLN A 80 6.50 9.38 -2.30
CA GLN A 80 6.94 10.63 -1.66
C GLN A 80 6.73 10.60 -0.15
N SER A 81 5.62 10.03 0.32
CA SER A 81 5.37 9.89 1.75
C SER A 81 6.22 8.81 2.42
N ALA A 82 6.65 7.77 1.70
CA ALA A 82 7.49 6.72 2.25
C ALA A 82 8.81 7.28 2.79
N GLN A 83 9.40 8.29 2.13
CA GLN A 83 10.58 8.97 2.66
C GLN A 83 10.31 9.68 4.00
N VAL A 84 9.10 10.21 4.20
CA VAL A 84 8.68 10.80 5.48
C VAL A 84 8.45 9.72 6.53
N LEU A 85 7.79 8.62 6.15
CA LEU A 85 7.48 7.51 7.04
C LEU A 85 8.73 6.73 7.50
N ARG A 86 9.76 6.64 6.66
CA ARG A 86 11.07 6.04 7.03
C ARG A 86 11.72 6.75 8.22
N ASN A 87 11.46 8.03 8.40
CA ASN A 87 12.01 8.81 9.52
C ASN A 87 11.15 8.72 10.80
N SER A 88 10.04 7.97 10.78
CA SER A 88 9.11 7.80 11.90
C SER A 88 8.56 6.36 11.94
N PRO A 89 9.41 5.37 12.27
CA PRO A 89 9.10 3.95 12.18
C PRO A 89 7.97 3.49 13.11
N GLU A 90 7.71 4.19 14.22
CA GLU A 90 6.55 3.95 15.09
C GLU A 90 5.21 3.96 14.34
N HIS A 91 5.10 4.74 13.26
CA HIS A 91 3.88 4.80 12.45
C HIS A 91 3.71 3.60 11.50
N LEU A 92 4.72 2.74 11.34
CA LEU A 92 4.58 1.53 10.54
C LEU A 92 3.81 0.44 11.31
N ALA A 93 4.09 0.31 12.61
CA ALA A 93 3.42 -0.65 13.48
C ALA A 93 1.92 -0.33 13.68
N GLU A 94 1.53 0.94 13.67
CA GLU A 94 0.12 1.38 13.73
C GLU A 94 -0.71 1.05 12.47
N ARG A 95 -0.06 0.49 11.42
CA ARG A 95 -0.68 0.26 10.10
C ARG A 95 -0.90 -1.21 9.74
N LEU A 96 -0.52 -2.14 10.60
CA LEU A 96 -0.98 -3.54 10.57
C LEU A 96 -2.30 -3.68 11.35
#